data_AF-A0AAC9V7A0-F1
#
_entry.id   AF-A0AAC9V7A0-F1
#
_cell.length_a   1.000
_cell.length_b   1.000
_cell.length_c   1.000
_cell.angle_alpha   90.00
_cell.angle_beta   90.00
_cell.angle_gamma   90.00
#
_symmetry.space_group_name_H-M   'P 1'
#
loop_
_entity.id
_entity.type
_entity.pdbx_description
1 polymer ?
#
loop_
_entity_poly.entity_id
_entity_poly.type
_entity_poly.pdbx_seq_one_letter_code
_entity_poly.pdbx_strand_id
1 'polypeptide(L)'
;MESICTCGKTKEFRVGSNELFVGTRKIVIHNIPHYFCSQCNKESYDSKLPVDAALKYAYKNNVAEFNWEEYKAYASAYEKAFEIGILMVVRRMADSGMQMEEVAKYTDYSPGELERLLEDEADLIKERMQYHIHASAFEREWHRQMKEASDQTIEGRLSKIKARIQVFQSQYGDTYENCFGHLADDFEIDAHPEAVDIFDWRDLEKEKDRIELALEDDFQDGVFAIPSSSKVKVRALFNYCKQVGKEPSELSADELEQFMEE
;
A
#
# COMPACT_ATOMS: atom_id res chain seq x y z
N MET A 1 -17.59 23.77 22.72
CA MET A 1 -18.63 23.87 21.68
C MET A 1 -19.69 22.84 21.99
N GLU A 2 -20.96 23.23 22.07
CA GLU A 2 -22.06 22.29 22.20
C GLU A 2 -22.42 21.76 20.81
N SER A 3 -22.42 20.45 20.61
CA SER A 3 -22.86 19.81 19.37
C SER A 3 -24.26 19.25 19.56
N ILE A 4 -25.17 19.54 18.64
CA ILE A 4 -26.55 19.02 18.67
C ILE A 4 -26.60 17.72 17.87
N CYS A 5 -27.17 16.67 18.47
CA CYS A 5 -27.42 15.42 17.79
C CYS A 5 -28.63 15.50 16.86
N THR A 6 -28.69 14.63 15.86
CA THR A 6 -29.83 14.52 14.94
C THR A 6 -31.15 14.19 15.65
N CYS A 7 -31.11 13.69 16.90
CA CYS A 7 -32.29 13.48 17.74
C CYS A 7 -32.72 14.73 18.56
N GLY A 8 -32.08 15.89 18.32
CA GLY A 8 -32.37 17.15 19.00
C GLY A 8 -31.79 17.30 20.39
N LYS A 9 -30.96 16.37 20.85
CA LYS A 9 -30.33 16.37 22.18
C LYS A 9 -28.86 16.78 22.07
N THR A 10 -28.32 17.36 23.14
CA THR A 10 -26.90 17.75 23.20
C THR A 10 -26.01 16.50 23.19
N LYS A 11 -24.85 16.62 22.54
CA LYS A 11 -23.78 15.62 22.61
C LYS A 11 -22.75 16.05 23.64
N GLU A 12 -22.24 15.08 24.38
CA GLU A 12 -21.16 15.28 25.34
C GLU A 12 -19.82 15.03 24.63
N PHE A 13 -18.87 15.94 24.80
CA PHE A 13 -17.49 15.70 24.37
C PHE A 13 -16.84 14.65 25.27
N ARG A 14 -16.20 13.66 24.68
CA ARG A 14 -15.49 12.57 25.36
C ARG A 14 -14.17 12.27 24.66
N VAL A 15 -13.25 11.68 25.41
CA VAL A 15 -12.03 11.07 24.89
C VAL A 15 -12.10 9.61 25.30
N GLY A 16 -12.05 8.70 24.32
CA GLY A 16 -12.28 7.29 24.57
C GLY A 16 -11.70 6.40 23.47
N SER A 17 -12.06 5.11 23.50
CA SER A 17 -11.65 4.15 22.48
C SER A 17 -12.85 3.76 21.64
N ASN A 18 -12.73 3.84 20.32
CA ASN A 18 -13.82 3.53 19.40
C ASN A 18 -13.37 2.44 18.41
N GLU A 19 -14.30 1.54 18.09
CA GLU A 19 -14.12 0.53 17.05
C GLU A 19 -14.72 1.07 15.75
N LEU A 20 -13.91 1.15 14.70
CA LEU A 20 -14.28 1.64 13.39
C LEU A 20 -14.00 0.57 12.34
N PHE A 21 -14.81 0.54 11.27
CA PHE A 21 -14.70 -0.45 10.22
C PHE A 21 -14.30 0.21 8.90
N VAL A 22 -13.29 -0.37 8.24
CA VAL A 22 -12.88 -0.03 6.88
C VAL A 22 -12.99 -1.29 6.03
N GLY A 23 -14.05 -1.37 5.21
CA GLY A 23 -14.41 -2.61 4.53
C GLY A 23 -14.80 -3.70 5.55
N THR A 24 -14.11 -4.84 5.51
CA THR A 24 -14.31 -5.95 6.47
C THR A 24 -13.39 -5.87 7.69
N ARG A 25 -12.46 -4.91 7.74
CA ARG A 25 -11.45 -4.83 8.79
C ARG A 25 -11.90 -3.92 9.93
N LYS A 26 -11.78 -4.43 11.16
CA LYS A 26 -11.99 -3.67 12.40
C LYS A 26 -10.69 -2.99 12.81
N ILE A 27 -10.77 -1.70 13.12
CA ILE A 27 -9.67 -0.86 13.59
C ILE A 27 -10.11 -0.20 14.90
N VAL A 28 -9.28 -0.33 15.94
CA VAL A 28 -9.53 0.27 17.26
C VAL A 28 -8.66 1.52 17.43
N ILE A 29 -9.27 2.66 17.71
CA ILE A 29 -8.55 3.92 17.96
C ILE A 29 -8.72 4.30 19.43
N HIS A 30 -7.62 4.34 20.18
CA HIS A 30 -7.60 4.78 21.58
C HIS A 30 -7.44 6.29 21.70
N ASN A 31 -8.01 6.84 22.77
CA ASN A 31 -7.90 8.25 23.13
C ASN A 31 -8.36 9.21 22.01
N ILE A 32 -9.32 8.79 21.18
CA ILE A 32 -9.86 9.64 20.12
C ILE A 32 -10.93 10.59 20.69
N PRO A 33 -10.78 11.92 20.48
CA PRO A 33 -11.80 12.88 20.86
C PRO A 33 -13.05 12.71 19.98
N HIS A 34 -14.21 12.59 20.61
CA HIS A 34 -15.49 12.42 19.91
C HIS A 34 -16.64 13.04 20.71
N TYR A 35 -17.78 13.22 20.05
CA TYR A 35 -19.02 13.66 20.65
C TYR A 35 -19.99 12.49 20.73
N PHE A 36 -20.50 12.21 21.93
CA PHE A 36 -21.40 11.10 22.20
C PHE A 36 -22.80 11.59 22.59
N CYS A 37 -23.85 11.01 22.00
CA CYS A 37 -25.22 11.29 22.40
C CYS A 37 -25.79 10.15 23.25
N SER A 38 -26.07 10.41 24.53
CA SER A 38 -26.63 9.43 25.47
C SER A 38 -28.04 8.93 25.11
N GLN A 39 -28.76 9.65 24.25
CA GLN A 39 -30.14 9.35 23.90
C GLN A 39 -30.27 8.40 22.70
N CYS A 40 -29.39 8.53 21.71
CA CYS A 40 -29.40 7.66 20.52
C CYS A 40 -28.18 6.73 20.43
N ASN A 41 -27.27 6.80 21.39
CA ASN A 41 -26.03 6.02 21.45
C ASN A 41 -25.18 6.16 20.19
N LYS A 42 -25.17 7.35 19.58
CA LYS A 42 -24.37 7.67 18.39
C LYS A 42 -23.17 8.51 18.75
N GLU A 43 -22.06 8.18 18.12
CA GLU A 43 -20.81 8.92 18.15
C GLU A 43 -20.69 9.78 16.89
N SER A 44 -19.96 10.88 17.00
CA SER A 44 -19.60 11.72 15.87
C SER A 44 -18.29 12.44 16.13
N TYR A 45 -17.56 12.73 15.07
CA TYR A 45 -16.27 13.39 15.15
C TYR A 45 -16.39 14.84 14.66
N ASP A 46 -15.49 15.69 15.15
CA ASP A 46 -15.32 17.05 14.62
C ASP A 46 -14.84 16.98 13.16
N SER A 47 -15.34 17.86 12.30
CA SER A 47 -14.93 17.88 10.88
C SER A 47 -13.45 18.21 10.69
N LYS A 48 -12.81 18.80 11.71
CA LYS A 48 -11.36 19.08 11.72
C LYS A 48 -10.52 17.89 12.17
N LEU A 49 -11.12 16.83 12.71
CA LEU A 49 -10.39 15.63 13.09
C LEU A 49 -10.18 14.75 11.86
N PRO A 50 -8.93 14.47 11.46
CA PRO A 50 -8.64 13.70 10.25
C PRO A 50 -8.80 12.19 10.49
N VAL A 51 -9.97 11.77 10.99
CA VAL A 51 -10.26 10.37 11.34
C VAL A 51 -10.14 9.48 10.09
N ASP A 52 -10.63 9.95 8.94
CA ASP A 52 -10.51 9.22 7.67
C ASP A 52 -9.05 9.01 7.26
N ALA A 53 -8.17 9.99 7.48
CA ALA A 53 -6.75 9.85 7.20
C ALA A 53 -6.10 8.83 8.16
N ALA A 54 -6.49 8.85 9.44
CA ALA A 54 -6.03 7.90 10.44
C ALA A 54 -6.45 6.46 10.12
N LEU A 55 -7.70 6.27 9.69
CA LEU A 55 -8.22 4.98 9.25
C LEU A 55 -7.53 4.48 7.99
N LYS A 56 -7.31 5.36 7.00
CA LYS A 56 -6.54 5.02 5.78
C LYS A 56 -5.11 4.62 6.13
N TYR A 57 -4.47 5.34 7.06
CA TYR A 57 -3.15 5.00 7.58
C TYR A 57 -3.16 3.60 8.21
N ALA A 58 -4.07 3.33 9.14
CA ALA A 58 -4.13 2.05 9.83
C ALA A 58 -4.42 0.88 8.86
N TYR A 59 -5.34 1.09 7.90
CA TYR A 59 -5.64 0.10 6.88
C TYR A 59 -4.41 -0.23 6.01
N LYS A 60 -3.74 0.79 5.46
CA LYS A 60 -2.55 0.63 4.59
C LYS A 60 -1.37 -0.04 5.29
N ASN A 61 -1.19 0.22 6.58
CA ASN A 61 -0.06 -0.30 7.37
C ASN A 61 -0.40 -1.54 8.19
N ASN A 62 -1.54 -2.19 7.89
CA ASN A 62 -2.02 -3.36 8.60
C ASN A 62 -2.13 -3.20 10.15
N VAL A 63 -2.41 -1.98 10.63
CA VAL A 63 -2.54 -1.67 12.05
C VAL A 63 -3.98 -1.92 12.51
N ALA A 64 -4.18 -2.87 13.41
CA ALA A 64 -5.50 -3.18 13.96
C ALA A 64 -5.90 -2.25 15.12
N GLU A 65 -4.93 -1.66 15.81
CA GLU A 65 -5.12 -0.85 17.01
C GLU A 65 -4.05 0.24 17.11
N PHE A 66 -4.42 1.48 17.41
CA PHE A 66 -3.45 2.56 17.66
C PHE A 66 -3.99 3.66 18.58
N ASN A 67 -3.08 4.46 19.15
CA ASN A 67 -3.40 5.61 19.98
C ASN A 67 -3.50 6.89 19.13
N TRP A 68 -4.55 7.67 19.33
CA TRP A 68 -4.80 8.92 18.60
C TRP A 68 -3.68 9.97 18.79
N GLU A 69 -3.12 10.07 19.99
CA GLU A 69 -2.04 11.02 20.28
C GLU A 69 -0.74 10.66 19.54
N GLU A 70 -0.45 9.37 19.44
CA GLU A 70 0.69 8.85 18.67
C GLU A 70 0.49 9.09 17.18
N TYR A 71 -0.72 8.84 16.67
CA TYR A 71 -1.06 9.14 15.28
C TYR A 71 -0.94 10.63 14.98
N LYS A 72 -1.38 11.53 15.86
CA LYS A 72 -1.22 12.98 15.66
C LYS A 72 0.26 13.38 15.59
N ALA A 73 1.09 12.84 16.47
CA ALA A 73 2.53 13.10 16.44
C ALA A 73 3.15 12.61 15.12
N TYR A 74 2.77 11.42 14.66
CA TYR A 74 3.16 10.87 13.37
C TYR A 74 2.68 11.74 12.20
N ALA A 75 1.40 12.09 12.16
CA ALA A 75 0.80 12.86 11.08
C ALA A 75 1.45 14.25 10.98
N SER A 76 1.70 14.91 12.11
CA SER A 76 2.41 16.19 12.14
C SER A 76 3.85 16.06 11.64
N ALA A 77 4.56 14.98 12.00
CA ALA A 77 5.89 14.72 11.49
C ALA A 77 5.89 14.42 9.97
N TYR A 78 4.88 13.69 9.50
CA TYR A 78 4.70 13.35 8.08
C TYR A 78 4.36 14.57 7.23
N GLU A 79 3.44 15.43 7.67
CA GLU A 79 3.12 16.70 7.01
C GLU A 79 4.38 17.56 6.86
N LYS A 80 5.15 17.73 7.95
CA LYS A 80 6.44 18.42 7.90
C LYS A 80 7.43 17.79 6.93
N ALA A 81 7.54 16.46 6.92
CA ALA A 81 8.44 15.75 6.01
C ALA A 81 8.00 15.89 4.54
N PHE A 82 6.70 15.92 4.28
CA PHE A 82 6.13 16.16 2.95
C PHE A 82 6.40 17.58 2.47
N GLU A 83 6.19 18.59 3.31
CA GLU A 83 6.56 19.99 3.03
C GLU A 83 8.05 20.12 2.72
N ILE A 84 8.90 19.46 3.50
CA ILE A 84 10.35 19.39 3.25
C ILE A 84 10.67 18.71 1.92
N GLY A 85 9.96 17.63 1.55
CA GLY A 85 10.13 16.96 0.27
C GLY A 85 9.79 17.86 -0.91
N ILE A 86 8.69 18.60 -0.81
CA ILE A 86 8.29 19.62 -1.79
C ILE A 86 9.38 20.70 -1.89
N LEU A 87 9.84 21.23 -0.76
CA LEU A 87 10.92 22.22 -0.71
C LEU A 87 12.17 21.76 -1.46
N MET A 88 12.59 20.50 -1.28
CA MET A 88 13.75 19.95 -1.98
C MET A 88 13.55 19.90 -3.50
N VAL A 89 12.34 19.59 -3.97
CA VAL A 89 12.00 19.55 -5.40
C VAL A 89 11.95 20.96 -5.98
N VAL A 90 11.26 21.87 -5.29
CA VAL A 90 11.15 23.30 -5.65
C VAL A 90 12.54 23.92 -5.76
N ARG A 91 13.41 23.66 -4.79
CA ARG A 91 14.80 24.13 -4.81
C ARG A 91 15.60 23.56 -5.97
N ARG A 92 15.50 22.26 -6.26
CA ARG A 92 16.18 21.66 -7.42
C ARG A 92 15.72 22.28 -8.74
N MET A 93 14.43 22.60 -8.86
CA MET A 93 13.88 23.27 -10.04
C MET A 93 14.39 24.71 -10.14
N ALA A 94 14.40 25.46 -9.03
CA ALA A 94 14.97 26.80 -8.94
C ALA A 94 16.46 26.83 -9.30
N ASP A 95 17.26 25.91 -8.75
CA ASP A 95 18.69 25.76 -9.05
C ASP A 95 18.95 25.42 -10.53
N SER A 96 17.96 24.84 -11.22
CA SER A 96 17.99 24.57 -12.66
C SER A 96 17.55 25.78 -13.51
N GLY A 97 17.27 26.93 -12.89
CA GLY A 97 16.85 28.16 -13.55
C GLY A 97 15.35 28.27 -13.85
N MET A 98 14.53 27.35 -13.34
CA MET A 98 13.08 27.38 -13.53
C MET A 98 12.45 28.52 -12.72
N GLN A 99 11.52 29.26 -13.33
CA GLN A 99 10.79 30.35 -12.66
C GLN A 99 9.72 29.78 -11.71
N MET A 100 9.41 30.47 -10.62
CA MET A 100 8.46 30.00 -9.59
C MET A 100 7.04 29.80 -10.13
N GLU A 101 6.62 30.61 -11.11
CA GLU A 101 5.34 30.47 -11.79
C GLU A 101 5.23 29.16 -12.57
N GLU A 102 6.37 28.59 -12.98
CA GLU A 102 6.42 27.31 -13.66
C GLU A 102 6.43 26.15 -12.67
N VAL A 103 7.15 26.27 -11.56
CA VAL A 103 7.13 25.30 -10.46
C VAL A 103 5.72 25.17 -9.85
N ALA A 104 5.03 26.29 -9.65
CA ALA A 104 3.68 26.33 -9.11
C ALA A 104 2.66 25.54 -9.94
N LYS A 105 2.92 25.24 -11.22
CA LYS A 105 2.03 24.40 -12.04
C LYS A 105 2.05 22.93 -11.64
N TYR A 106 3.08 22.50 -10.91
CA TYR A 106 3.29 21.12 -10.49
C TYR A 106 2.95 20.91 -9.01
N THR A 107 2.45 21.95 -8.33
CA THR A 107 2.16 21.93 -6.90
C THR A 107 0.86 22.67 -6.63
N ASP A 108 0.24 22.44 -5.47
CA ASP A 108 -0.95 23.21 -5.06
C ASP A 108 -0.61 24.58 -4.45
N TYR A 109 0.67 24.98 -4.44
CA TYR A 109 1.14 26.23 -3.86
C TYR A 109 1.18 27.35 -4.89
N SER A 110 0.78 28.55 -4.47
CA SER A 110 1.01 29.76 -5.25
C SER A 110 2.51 30.12 -5.28
N PRO A 111 2.98 30.86 -6.29
CA PRO A 111 4.38 31.29 -6.38
C PRO A 111 4.90 31.99 -5.11
N GLY A 112 4.08 32.87 -4.51
CA GLY A 112 4.45 33.56 -3.26
C GLY A 112 4.39 32.68 -2.00
N GLU A 113 3.75 31.52 -2.05
CA GLU A 113 3.88 30.50 -1.00
C GLU A 113 5.18 29.72 -1.16
N LEU A 114 5.55 29.38 -2.40
CA LEU A 114 6.83 28.73 -2.70
C LEU A 114 8.03 29.60 -2.32
N GLU A 115 7.97 30.91 -2.58
CA GLU A 115 9.01 31.85 -2.17
C GLU A 115 9.16 31.93 -0.65
N ARG A 116 8.06 32.07 0.10
CA ARG A 116 8.09 32.07 1.56
C ARG A 116 8.62 30.76 2.12
N LEU A 117 8.22 29.63 1.54
CA LEU A 117 8.72 28.31 1.89
C LEU A 117 10.24 28.21 1.68
N LEU A 118 10.78 28.75 0.58
CA LEU A 118 12.22 28.81 0.31
C LEU A 118 12.96 29.76 1.27
N GLU A 119 12.35 30.86 1.70
CA GLU A 119 12.93 31.78 2.69
C GLU A 119 12.99 31.13 4.09
N ASP A 120 11.95 30.41 4.49
CA ASP A 120 11.85 29.69 5.76
C ASP A 120 12.71 28.39 5.79
N GLU A 121 13.23 27.97 4.64
CA GLU A 121 13.98 26.72 4.43
C GLU A 121 15.25 26.64 5.30
N ALA A 122 15.89 27.77 5.61
CA ALA A 122 17.13 27.80 6.39
C ALA A 122 16.94 27.31 7.83
N ASP A 123 15.79 27.62 8.44
CA ASP A 123 15.46 27.21 9.80
C ASP A 123 14.90 25.77 9.81
N LEU A 124 14.11 25.40 8.80
CA LEU A 124 13.58 24.05 8.62
C LEU A 124 14.67 23.01 8.34
N ILE A 125 15.68 23.32 7.53
CA ILE A 125 16.84 22.44 7.29
C ILE A 125 17.64 22.24 8.58
N LYS A 126 17.76 23.29 9.41
CA LYS A 126 18.49 23.24 10.67
C LYS A 126 17.77 22.37 11.70
N GLU A 127 16.45 22.49 11.81
CA GLU A 127 15.61 21.56 12.59
C GLU A 127 15.69 20.12 12.04
N ARG A 128 15.67 19.94 10.72
CA ARG A 128 15.78 18.62 10.07
C ARG A 128 17.13 17.94 10.31
N MET A 129 18.24 18.68 10.32
CA MET A 129 19.55 18.10 10.68
C MET A 129 19.57 17.60 12.12
N GLN A 130 18.84 18.27 13.01
CA GLN A 130 18.68 17.83 14.40
C GLN A 130 17.70 16.65 14.52
N TYR A 131 16.64 16.62 13.70
CA TYR A 131 15.66 15.54 13.62
C TYR A 131 16.21 14.28 12.97
N HIS A 132 17.06 14.34 11.93
CA HIS A 132 17.66 13.17 11.29
C HIS A 132 18.55 12.35 12.25
N ILE A 133 19.14 12.99 13.27
CA ILE A 133 19.91 12.31 14.31
C ILE A 133 19.01 11.40 15.18
N HIS A 134 17.70 11.69 15.30
CA HIS A 134 16.73 10.89 16.06
C HIS A 134 15.74 10.09 15.19
N ALA A 135 15.35 10.61 14.02
CA ALA A 135 14.49 9.96 13.04
C ALA A 135 15.17 8.76 12.37
N SER A 136 16.50 8.65 12.38
CA SER A 136 17.18 7.50 11.78
C SER A 136 16.83 6.17 12.45
N ALA A 137 16.46 6.16 13.74
CA ALA A 137 16.00 4.93 14.39
C ALA A 137 14.59 4.55 13.94
N PHE A 138 13.67 5.52 13.85
CA PHE A 138 12.30 5.31 13.39
C PHE A 138 12.24 4.99 11.90
N GLU A 139 12.97 5.70 11.03
CA GLU A 139 13.02 5.41 9.59
C GLU A 139 13.61 4.03 9.32
N ARG A 140 14.67 3.62 10.05
CA ARG A 140 15.21 2.26 9.96
C ARG A 140 14.19 1.21 10.43
N GLU A 141 13.49 1.50 11.52
CA GLU A 141 12.46 0.63 12.08
C GLU A 141 11.23 0.55 11.17
N TRP A 142 10.81 1.65 10.55
CA TRP A 142 9.74 1.73 9.57
C TRP A 142 10.10 0.99 8.29
N HIS A 143 11.31 1.19 7.74
CA HIS A 143 11.76 0.40 6.60
C HIS A 143 11.87 -1.08 6.94
N ARG A 144 12.25 -1.44 8.17
CA ARG A 144 12.25 -2.83 8.65
C ARG A 144 10.83 -3.38 8.72
N GLN A 145 9.88 -2.65 9.32
CA GLN A 145 8.48 -3.05 9.43
C GLN A 145 7.78 -3.11 8.08
N MET A 146 8.05 -2.18 7.17
CA MET A 146 7.54 -2.18 5.80
C MET A 146 8.13 -3.32 4.97
N LYS A 147 9.41 -3.65 5.18
CA LYS A 147 10.03 -4.84 4.58
C LYS A 147 9.40 -6.12 5.14
N GLU A 148 9.26 -6.24 6.46
CA GLU A 148 8.60 -7.37 7.12
C GLU A 148 7.11 -7.51 6.73
N ALA A 149 6.39 -6.40 6.56
CA ALA A 149 5.00 -6.38 6.11
C ALA A 149 4.86 -6.70 4.62
N SER A 150 5.77 -6.20 3.77
CA SER A 150 5.87 -6.60 2.36
C SER A 150 6.19 -8.10 2.25
N ASP A 151 7.08 -8.59 3.13
CA ASP A 151 7.42 -10.01 3.24
C ASP A 151 6.24 -10.87 3.73
N GLN A 152 5.20 -10.25 4.31
CA GLN A 152 3.94 -10.89 4.69
C GLN A 152 2.87 -10.81 3.60
N THR A 153 3.02 -9.97 2.56
CA THR A 153 2.07 -9.99 1.43
C THR A 153 2.30 -11.21 0.55
N ILE A 154 1.24 -11.68 -0.11
CA ILE A 154 1.31 -12.82 -1.03
C ILE A 154 2.29 -12.53 -2.17
N GLU A 155 2.27 -11.31 -2.71
CA GLU A 155 3.17 -10.84 -3.77
C GLU A 155 4.64 -10.80 -3.31
N GLY A 156 4.90 -10.31 -2.10
CA GLY A 156 6.26 -10.27 -1.55
C GLY A 156 6.81 -11.66 -1.28
N ARG A 157 5.98 -12.58 -0.77
CA ARG A 157 6.33 -14.01 -0.64
C ARG A 157 6.65 -14.63 -2.01
N LEU A 158 5.81 -14.40 -3.02
CA LEU A 158 6.04 -14.92 -4.38
C LEU A 158 7.35 -14.40 -4.97
N SER A 159 7.63 -13.10 -4.81
CA SER A 159 8.87 -12.47 -5.28
C SER A 159 10.12 -13.12 -4.65
N LYS A 160 10.10 -13.38 -3.33
CA LYS A 160 11.19 -14.08 -2.64
C LYS A 160 11.38 -15.51 -3.11
N ILE A 161 10.29 -16.25 -3.30
CA ILE A 161 10.34 -17.62 -3.80
C ILE A 161 10.96 -17.63 -5.19
N LYS A 162 10.51 -16.75 -6.10
CA LYS A 162 11.09 -16.59 -7.44
C LYS A 162 12.58 -16.25 -7.39
N ALA A 163 13.00 -15.36 -6.49
CA ALA A 163 14.41 -15.05 -6.30
C ALA A 163 15.24 -16.25 -5.82
N ARG A 164 14.72 -17.07 -4.90
CA ARG A 164 15.40 -18.31 -4.44
C ARG A 164 15.47 -19.36 -5.54
N ILE A 165 14.39 -19.55 -6.30
CA ILE A 165 14.36 -20.43 -7.48
C ILE A 165 15.42 -19.99 -8.49
N GLN A 166 15.56 -18.68 -8.75
CA GLN A 166 16.54 -18.15 -9.68
C GLN A 166 17.99 -18.45 -9.26
N VAL A 167 18.28 -18.49 -7.95
CA VAL A 167 19.59 -18.91 -7.44
C VAL A 167 19.86 -20.37 -7.81
N PHE A 168 18.89 -21.26 -7.61
CA PHE A 168 19.03 -22.67 -8.00
C PHE A 168 19.16 -22.83 -9.53
N GLN A 169 18.35 -22.12 -10.31
CA GLN A 169 18.46 -22.13 -11.78
C GLN A 169 19.84 -21.69 -12.27
N SER A 170 20.44 -20.70 -11.60
CA SER A 170 21.78 -20.23 -11.92
C SER A 170 22.87 -21.22 -11.50
N GLN A 171 22.67 -21.95 -10.40
CA GLN A 171 23.57 -22.99 -9.90
C GLN A 171 23.55 -24.24 -10.80
N TYR A 172 22.37 -24.64 -11.26
CA TYR A 172 22.13 -25.88 -12.02
C TYR A 172 22.08 -25.71 -13.54
N GLY A 173 21.95 -24.47 -14.02
CA GLY A 173 22.03 -24.11 -15.43
C GLY A 173 20.73 -24.24 -16.21
N ASP A 174 19.62 -24.66 -15.59
CA ASP A 174 18.31 -24.81 -16.24
C ASP A 174 17.16 -24.75 -15.20
N THR A 175 15.92 -25.04 -15.59
CA THR A 175 14.76 -25.14 -14.69
C THR A 175 14.73 -26.46 -13.92
N TYR A 176 13.95 -26.50 -12.82
CA TYR A 176 13.78 -27.71 -12.02
C TYR A 176 13.26 -28.88 -12.86
N GLU A 177 12.27 -28.64 -13.72
CA GLU A 177 11.67 -29.68 -14.57
C GLU A 177 12.68 -30.29 -15.53
N ASN A 178 13.57 -29.48 -16.09
CA ASN A 178 14.60 -29.94 -17.03
C ASN A 178 15.73 -30.70 -16.31
N CYS A 179 16.19 -30.20 -15.16
CA CYS A 179 17.26 -30.83 -14.38
C CYS A 179 16.79 -32.10 -13.66
N PHE A 180 15.64 -32.03 -12.99
CA PHE A 180 15.23 -32.99 -11.96
C PHE A 180 13.77 -33.44 -12.07
N GLY A 181 13.01 -32.96 -13.06
CA GLY A 181 11.58 -33.31 -13.23
C GLY A 181 11.32 -34.80 -13.49
N HIS A 182 12.35 -35.57 -13.82
CA HIS A 182 12.27 -37.03 -14.01
C HIS A 182 12.38 -37.82 -12.69
N LEU A 183 12.86 -37.21 -11.60
CA LEU A 183 12.98 -37.84 -10.29
C LEU A 183 11.60 -37.80 -9.62
N ALA A 184 10.84 -38.87 -9.81
CA ALA A 184 9.42 -38.90 -9.46
C ALA A 184 9.19 -39.32 -8.00
N ASP A 185 10.11 -40.08 -7.42
CA ASP A 185 10.01 -40.57 -6.05
C ASP A 185 11.10 -40.01 -5.13
N ASP A 186 10.82 -39.99 -3.82
CA ASP A 186 11.73 -39.46 -2.82
C ASP A 186 12.99 -40.34 -2.67
N PHE A 187 12.94 -41.63 -3.05
CA PHE A 187 14.08 -42.53 -2.97
C PHE A 187 15.14 -42.22 -4.03
N GLU A 188 14.73 -41.85 -5.24
CA GLU A 188 15.58 -41.37 -6.32
C GLU A 188 16.28 -40.07 -5.95
N ILE A 189 15.57 -39.17 -5.25
CA ILE A 189 16.14 -37.91 -4.75
C ILE A 189 17.12 -38.18 -3.61
N ASP A 190 16.78 -39.03 -2.63
CA ASP A 190 17.64 -39.38 -1.50
C ASP A 190 18.98 -40.02 -1.95
N ALA A 191 18.98 -40.70 -3.09
CA ALA A 191 20.19 -41.26 -3.68
C ALA A 191 21.09 -40.22 -4.37
N HIS A 192 20.58 -39.00 -4.62
CA HIS A 192 21.33 -37.94 -5.28
C HIS A 192 22.30 -37.25 -4.30
N PRO A 193 23.55 -36.95 -4.70
CA PRO A 193 24.52 -36.28 -3.82
C PRO A 193 24.07 -34.90 -3.33
N GLU A 194 23.11 -34.29 -4.02
CA GLU A 194 22.54 -32.96 -3.71
C GLU A 194 21.06 -33.06 -3.33
N ALA A 195 20.64 -34.18 -2.76
CA ALA A 195 19.25 -34.44 -2.36
C ALA A 195 18.60 -33.25 -1.63
N VAL A 196 19.33 -32.62 -0.70
CA VAL A 196 18.86 -31.47 0.08
C VAL A 196 18.48 -30.29 -0.80
N ASP A 197 19.34 -29.89 -1.73
CA ASP A 197 19.11 -28.76 -2.62
C ASP A 197 17.94 -29.06 -3.58
N ILE A 198 17.84 -30.32 -4.06
CA ILE A 198 16.74 -30.78 -4.91
C ILE A 198 15.40 -30.72 -4.16
N PHE A 199 15.36 -31.16 -2.89
CA PHE A 199 14.16 -31.09 -2.07
C PHE A 199 13.73 -29.63 -1.82
N ASP A 200 14.67 -28.78 -1.43
CA ASP A 200 14.42 -27.36 -1.19
C ASP A 200 13.88 -26.67 -2.44
N TRP A 201 14.46 -26.94 -3.61
CA TRP A 201 13.99 -26.36 -4.87
C TRP A 201 12.60 -26.90 -5.26
N ARG A 202 12.37 -28.21 -5.17
CA ARG A 202 11.06 -28.82 -5.43
C ARG A 202 9.96 -28.20 -4.58
N ASP A 203 10.24 -27.96 -3.31
CA ASP A 203 9.27 -27.39 -2.37
C ASP A 203 9.01 -25.90 -2.65
N LEU A 204 10.02 -25.16 -3.12
CA LEU A 204 9.84 -23.80 -3.61
C LEU A 204 8.97 -23.72 -4.87
N GLU A 205 9.16 -24.61 -5.84
CA GLU A 205 8.31 -24.67 -7.05
C GLU A 205 6.86 -24.97 -6.67
N LYS A 206 6.63 -25.96 -5.79
CA LYS A 206 5.28 -26.27 -5.28
C LYS A 206 4.64 -25.11 -4.55
N GLU A 207 5.39 -24.39 -3.71
CA GLU A 207 4.86 -23.24 -2.98
C GLU A 207 4.60 -22.05 -3.92
N LYS A 208 5.46 -21.83 -4.93
CA LYS A 208 5.22 -20.86 -6.00
C LYS A 208 3.88 -21.14 -6.69
N ASP A 209 3.68 -22.38 -7.13
CA ASP A 209 2.45 -22.78 -7.82
C ASP A 209 1.21 -22.63 -6.93
N ARG A 210 1.30 -23.00 -5.64
CA ARG A 210 0.21 -22.79 -4.67
C ARG A 210 -0.13 -21.32 -4.48
N ILE A 211 0.87 -20.45 -4.40
CA ILE A 211 0.66 -19.01 -4.23
C ILE A 211 0.07 -18.41 -5.51
N GLU A 212 0.56 -18.81 -6.69
CA GLU A 212 0.02 -18.36 -7.97
C GLU A 212 -1.45 -18.79 -8.13
N LEU A 213 -1.79 -20.04 -7.76
CA LEU A 213 -3.17 -20.50 -7.71
C LEU A 213 -4.03 -19.71 -6.69
N ALA A 214 -3.52 -19.43 -5.50
CA ALA A 214 -4.24 -18.66 -4.49
C ALA A 214 -4.50 -17.22 -4.95
N LEU A 215 -3.53 -16.59 -5.63
CA LEU A 215 -3.74 -15.31 -6.29
C LEU A 215 -4.83 -15.42 -7.35
N GLU A 216 -4.82 -16.47 -8.17
CA GLU A 216 -5.86 -16.69 -9.18
C GLU A 216 -7.27 -16.91 -8.61
N ASP A 217 -7.38 -17.54 -7.44
CA ASP A 217 -8.66 -17.86 -6.77
C ASP A 217 -9.26 -16.64 -6.04
N ASP A 218 -8.43 -15.78 -5.45
CA ASP A 218 -8.87 -14.53 -4.81
C ASP A 218 -9.45 -13.51 -5.81
N PHE A 219 -9.30 -13.75 -7.11
CA PHE A 219 -9.95 -13.02 -8.20
C PHE A 219 -11.13 -13.79 -8.82
N GLN A 220 -12.12 -14.18 -8.01
CA GLN A 220 -13.43 -14.57 -8.55
C GLN A 220 -14.00 -13.42 -9.41
N ASP A 221 -13.99 -13.64 -10.73
CA ASP A 221 -14.38 -12.76 -11.84
C ASP A 221 -13.50 -11.57 -12.23
N GLY A 222 -12.39 -11.30 -11.53
CA GLY A 222 -11.35 -10.35 -12.00
C GLY A 222 -11.93 -9.01 -12.49
N VAL A 223 -12.89 -8.44 -11.77
CA VAL A 223 -13.51 -7.16 -12.14
C VAL A 223 -12.59 -6.03 -11.70
N PHE A 224 -11.83 -5.47 -12.65
CA PHE A 224 -11.05 -4.27 -12.42
C PHE A 224 -11.87 -3.04 -12.78
N ALA A 225 -11.94 -2.07 -11.86
CA ALA A 225 -12.39 -0.73 -12.18
C ALA A 225 -11.25 -0.01 -12.93
N ILE A 226 -11.36 0.09 -14.25
CA ILE A 226 -10.66 1.11 -15.02
C ILE A 226 -11.20 2.46 -14.51
N PRO A 227 -10.46 3.58 -14.51
CA PRO A 227 -11.00 4.90 -14.10
C PRO A 227 -12.22 5.40 -14.90
N SER A 228 -12.72 4.64 -15.87
CA SER A 228 -14.02 4.81 -16.52
C SER A 228 -15.15 4.27 -15.64
N SER A 229 -16.34 4.84 -15.73
CA SER A 229 -17.55 4.48 -14.97
C SER A 229 -18.08 3.05 -15.16
N SER A 230 -17.33 2.16 -15.79
CA SER A 230 -17.76 0.83 -16.20
C SER A 230 -16.80 -0.24 -15.70
N LYS A 231 -17.35 -1.34 -15.20
CA LYS A 231 -16.62 -2.52 -14.70
C LYS A 231 -16.30 -3.45 -15.87
N VAL A 232 -15.11 -4.01 -15.93
CA VAL A 232 -14.70 -4.95 -16.99
C VAL A 232 -14.35 -6.32 -16.39
N LYS A 233 -14.90 -7.40 -16.96
CA LYS A 233 -14.58 -8.80 -16.64
C LYS A 233 -13.23 -9.19 -17.26
N VAL A 234 -12.13 -8.77 -16.65
CA VAL A 234 -10.78 -8.88 -17.23
C VAL A 234 -10.38 -10.32 -17.53
N ARG A 235 -10.79 -11.30 -16.72
CA ARG A 235 -10.46 -12.71 -16.96
C ARG A 235 -11.19 -13.29 -18.17
N ALA A 236 -12.46 -12.94 -18.35
CA ALA A 236 -13.24 -13.35 -19.52
C ALA A 236 -12.67 -12.72 -20.80
N LEU A 237 -12.31 -11.44 -20.74
CA LEU A 237 -11.63 -10.71 -21.80
C LEU A 237 -10.29 -11.37 -22.16
N PHE A 238 -9.44 -11.66 -21.17
CA PHE A 238 -8.11 -12.24 -21.39
C PHE A 238 -8.18 -13.67 -21.96
N ASN A 239 -9.11 -14.49 -21.47
CA ASN A 239 -9.33 -15.84 -22.02
C ASN A 239 -9.81 -15.79 -23.47
N TYR A 240 -10.71 -14.84 -23.79
CA TYR A 240 -11.16 -14.60 -25.15
C TYR A 240 -9.99 -14.19 -26.05
N CYS A 241 -9.20 -13.18 -25.64
CA CYS A 241 -7.99 -12.75 -26.32
C CYS A 241 -7.03 -13.91 -26.65
N LYS A 242 -6.80 -14.80 -25.66
CA LYS A 242 -5.95 -15.99 -25.85
C LYS A 242 -6.54 -16.99 -26.84
N GLN A 243 -7.86 -17.15 -26.86
CA GLN A 243 -8.55 -18.04 -27.79
C GLN A 243 -8.53 -17.51 -29.22
N VAL A 244 -8.68 -16.20 -29.42
CA VAL A 244 -8.69 -15.57 -30.75
C VAL A 244 -7.31 -15.14 -31.24
N GLY A 245 -6.30 -15.18 -30.37
CA GLY A 245 -4.93 -14.77 -30.69
C GLY A 245 -4.78 -13.26 -30.92
N LYS A 246 -5.58 -12.44 -30.23
CA LYS A 246 -5.56 -10.96 -30.31
C LYS A 246 -5.21 -10.36 -28.95
N GLU A 247 -4.56 -9.20 -28.95
CA GLU A 247 -4.42 -8.38 -27.75
C GLU A 247 -5.70 -7.57 -27.45
N PRO A 248 -5.97 -7.15 -26.19
CA PRO A 248 -7.15 -6.36 -25.85
C PRO A 248 -7.30 -5.05 -26.64
N SER A 249 -6.17 -4.46 -27.05
CA SER A 249 -6.10 -3.26 -27.89
C SER A 249 -6.54 -3.50 -29.34
N GLU A 250 -6.58 -4.75 -29.78
CA GLU A 250 -6.94 -5.17 -31.13
C GLU A 250 -8.41 -5.64 -31.24
N LEU A 251 -9.13 -5.64 -30.12
CA LEU A 251 -10.55 -5.96 -30.08
C LEU A 251 -11.40 -4.80 -30.58
N SER A 252 -12.47 -5.11 -31.32
CA SER A 252 -13.47 -4.09 -31.66
C SER A 252 -14.25 -3.64 -30.42
N ALA A 253 -14.91 -2.48 -30.52
CA ALA A 253 -15.78 -2.00 -29.43
C ALA A 253 -16.87 -3.01 -29.06
N ASP A 254 -17.48 -3.65 -30.07
CA ASP A 254 -18.49 -4.69 -29.89
C ASP A 254 -17.93 -5.94 -29.20
N GLU A 255 -16.69 -6.34 -29.55
CA GLU A 255 -15.97 -7.44 -28.88
C GLU A 255 -15.60 -7.08 -27.43
N LEU A 256 -15.46 -5.79 -27.09
CA LEU A 256 -15.15 -5.34 -25.74
C LEU A 256 -16.40 -5.24 -24.85
N GLU A 257 -17.53 -4.83 -25.45
CA GLU A 257 -18.80 -4.57 -24.75
C GLU A 257 -19.37 -5.80 -24.04
N GLN A 258 -19.18 -7.00 -24.61
CA GLN A 258 -19.58 -8.28 -23.99
C GLN A 258 -18.88 -8.56 -22.63
N PHE A 259 -17.79 -7.85 -22.34
CA PHE A 259 -17.02 -7.98 -21.10
C PHE A 259 -17.26 -6.82 -20.14
N MET A 260 -18.07 -5.82 -20.50
CA MET A 260 -18.42 -4.72 -19.62
C MET A 260 -19.69 -5.06 -18.81
N GLU A 261 -19.73 -4.70 -17.53
CA GLU A 261 -20.95 -4.72 -16.73
C GLU A 261 -21.55 -3.31 -16.68
N GLU A 262 -22.87 -3.22 -16.87
CA GLU A 262 -23.67 -2.00 -16.66
C GLU A 262 -23.60 -1.49 -15.21
#